data_AF-A0A7S4B763-F1
#
_entry.id   AF-A0A7S4B763-F1
#
_cell.length_a   1.000
_cell.length_b   1.000
_cell.length_c   1.000
_cell.angle_alpha   90.00
_cell.angle_beta   90.00
_cell.angle_gamma   90.00
#
_symmetry.space_group_name_H-M   'P 1'
#
loop_
_entity.id
_entity.type
_entity.pdbx_description
1 polymer ?
#
loop_
_entity_poly.entity_id
_entity_poly.type
_entity_poly.pdbx_seq_one_letter_code
_entity_poly.pdbx_strand_id
1 'polypeptide(L)'
;IRDAADSTAMMVSVLAAALTLQLLQPALSQPGPSGPKLPRPSWLLASTPATMDWRDDAAAIFNNLRTPAALIGSAAFSGAFALQPAESDSFARGLCVRFHMMLAVGSLCANLVTVIASTTAIDKLSTSPSASTCVQLTEFMNSGFKMEYVAARTNFILGLLQFVAMVGIRAWIEFESTRFSKARQMDVALVFAVGAFTISAILLLDGVIGISKGYRTAVASFQLPFFRKPIDWSAVGKEE
;
A
#
# COMPACT_ATOMS: atom_id res chain seq x y z
N ILE A 1 -11.58 31.91 20.06
CA ILE A 1 -10.33 31.60 19.30
C ILE A 1 -9.73 30.26 19.76
N ARG A 2 -9.62 29.99 21.08
CA ARG A 2 -9.30 28.63 21.59
C ARG A 2 -10.26 27.55 21.03
N ASP A 3 -11.56 27.85 20.96
CA ASP A 3 -12.56 26.90 20.45
C ASP A 3 -12.45 26.61 18.95
N ALA A 4 -11.78 27.48 18.17
CA ALA A 4 -11.62 27.29 16.73
C ALA A 4 -10.46 26.33 16.40
N ALA A 5 -9.39 26.34 17.21
CA ALA A 5 -8.25 25.43 17.03
C ALA A 5 -8.63 23.98 17.41
N ASP A 6 -9.40 23.79 18.48
CA ASP A 6 -9.95 22.49 18.87
C ASP A 6 -10.89 21.94 17.77
N SER A 7 -11.66 22.82 17.13
CA SER A 7 -12.55 22.44 16.02
C SER A 7 -11.78 21.92 14.80
N THR A 8 -10.65 22.52 14.43
CA THR A 8 -9.84 22.06 13.29
C THR A 8 -9.10 20.75 13.57
N ALA A 9 -8.57 20.57 14.79
CA ALA A 9 -7.91 19.33 15.18
C ALA A 9 -8.92 18.15 15.26
N MET A 10 -10.13 18.43 15.78
CA MET A 10 -11.23 17.47 15.75
C MET A 10 -11.67 17.18 14.32
N MET A 11 -11.77 18.17 13.43
CA MET A 11 -12.13 17.93 12.03
C MET A 11 -11.12 17.07 11.28
N VAL A 12 -9.80 17.28 11.46
CA VAL A 12 -8.78 16.45 10.79
C VAL A 12 -8.78 15.02 11.33
N SER A 13 -8.95 14.85 12.64
CA SER A 13 -9.04 13.51 13.25
C SER A 13 -10.33 12.79 12.85
N VAL A 14 -11.46 13.52 12.76
CA VAL A 14 -12.75 13.00 12.27
C VAL A 14 -12.69 12.71 10.78
N LEU A 15 -11.99 13.51 9.96
CA LEU A 15 -11.78 13.20 8.54
C LEU A 15 -10.90 11.98 8.38
N ALA A 16 -9.81 11.85 9.14
CA ALA A 16 -8.94 10.69 9.11
C ALA A 16 -9.67 9.41 9.56
N ALA A 17 -10.50 9.50 10.61
CA ALA A 17 -11.37 8.44 11.10
C ALA A 17 -12.48 8.09 10.09
N ALA A 18 -13.09 9.09 9.45
CA ALA A 18 -14.12 8.90 8.43
C ALA A 18 -13.53 8.29 7.15
N LEU A 19 -12.32 8.71 6.75
CA LEU A 19 -11.62 8.13 5.61
C LEU A 19 -11.19 6.69 5.92
N THR A 20 -10.74 6.39 7.14
CA THR A 20 -10.46 5.00 7.55
C THR A 20 -11.74 4.17 7.63
N LEU A 21 -12.87 4.71 8.09
CA LEU A 21 -14.18 4.04 8.06
C LEU A 21 -14.69 3.80 6.64
N GLN A 22 -14.54 4.77 5.73
CA GLN A 22 -14.93 4.65 4.32
C GLN A 22 -14.03 3.68 3.56
N LEU A 23 -12.74 3.59 3.90
CA LEU A 23 -11.83 2.58 3.35
C LEU A 23 -12.04 1.19 3.96
N LEU A 24 -12.60 1.10 5.17
CA LEU A 24 -12.96 -0.17 5.81
C LEU A 24 -14.36 -0.69 5.40
N GLN A 25 -15.25 0.21 4.98
CA GLN A 25 -16.61 -0.13 4.53
C GLN A 25 -16.69 -1.14 3.37
N PRO A 26 -15.86 -1.10 2.30
CA PRO A 26 -15.98 -2.07 1.21
C PRO A 26 -15.58 -3.50 1.62
N ALA A 27 -14.90 -3.71 2.75
CA ALA A 27 -14.60 -5.03 3.29
C ALA A 27 -15.76 -5.64 4.09
N LEU A 28 -16.70 -4.82 4.57
CA LEU A 28 -17.88 -5.26 5.33
C LEU A 28 -19.18 -5.23 4.49
N SER A 29 -19.19 -4.54 3.34
CA SER A 29 -20.34 -4.49 2.43
C SER A 29 -20.04 -5.07 1.04
N GLN A 30 -19.52 -6.29 0.96
CA GLN A 30 -19.73 -7.09 -0.24
C GLN A 30 -21.09 -7.79 -0.09
N PRO A 31 -22.17 -7.26 -0.70
CA PRO A 31 -23.37 -8.05 -0.90
C PRO A 31 -22.96 -9.25 -1.76
N GLY A 32 -23.15 -10.46 -1.22
CA GLY A 32 -22.88 -11.68 -1.95
C GLY A 32 -23.56 -11.67 -3.32
N PRO A 33 -22.95 -12.26 -4.36
CA PRO A 33 -23.55 -12.31 -5.68
C PRO A 33 -24.89 -13.06 -5.60
N SER A 34 -26.00 -12.31 -5.65
CA SER A 34 -27.34 -12.88 -5.66
C SER A 34 -27.89 -12.90 -7.08
N GLY A 35 -27.72 -14.06 -7.72
CA GLY A 35 -28.50 -14.54 -8.86
C GLY A 35 -28.96 -15.98 -8.61
N PRO A 36 -30.13 -16.41 -9.10
CA PRO A 36 -31.02 -17.35 -8.42
C PRO A 36 -30.53 -18.80 -8.40
N LYS A 37 -30.45 -19.37 -7.19
CA LYS A 37 -30.31 -20.82 -6.96
C LYS A 37 -31.61 -21.51 -7.40
N LEU A 38 -31.59 -22.10 -8.58
CA LEU A 38 -32.60 -23.07 -9.00
C LEU A 38 -32.61 -24.25 -7.98
N PRO A 39 -33.78 -24.72 -7.51
CA PRO A 39 -33.85 -25.89 -6.65
C PRO A 39 -33.40 -27.11 -7.45
N ARG A 40 -32.22 -27.66 -7.13
CA ARG A 40 -31.82 -28.97 -7.66
C ARG A 40 -32.54 -30.06 -6.86
N PRO A 41 -33.29 -30.96 -7.53
CA PRO A 41 -33.96 -32.06 -6.86
C PRO A 41 -32.96 -33.01 -6.19
N SER A 42 -33.37 -33.54 -5.05
CA SER A 42 -32.56 -33.90 -3.88
C SER A 42 -32.03 -35.34 -3.81
N TRP A 43 -32.04 -36.11 -4.90
CA TRP A 43 -31.92 -37.58 -4.78
C TRP A 43 -30.77 -38.26 -5.54
N LEU A 44 -29.92 -37.52 -6.28
CA LEU A 44 -28.79 -38.15 -7.00
C LEU A 44 -27.50 -37.36 -6.81
N LEU A 45 -26.51 -38.08 -6.28
CA LEU A 45 -25.08 -37.77 -6.20
C LEU A 45 -24.65 -37.10 -4.89
N ALA A 46 -23.90 -37.88 -4.10
CA ALA A 46 -23.07 -37.41 -3.02
C ALA A 46 -22.38 -36.10 -3.44
N SER A 47 -22.76 -35.01 -2.79
CA SER A 47 -22.30 -33.66 -3.11
C SER A 47 -20.81 -33.59 -2.80
N THR A 48 -19.98 -33.87 -3.80
CA THR A 48 -18.59 -33.39 -3.80
C THR A 48 -18.66 -31.89 -3.55
N PRO A 49 -17.90 -31.35 -2.58
CA PRO A 49 -17.95 -29.92 -2.25
C PRO A 49 -17.79 -29.14 -3.54
N ALA A 50 -18.83 -28.37 -3.90
CA ALA A 50 -18.86 -27.64 -5.14
C ALA A 50 -17.65 -26.69 -5.16
N THR A 51 -16.71 -26.96 -6.06
CA THR A 51 -15.57 -26.10 -6.29
C THR A 51 -16.07 -24.75 -6.77
N MET A 52 -15.94 -23.74 -5.92
CA MET A 52 -16.33 -22.37 -6.24
C MET A 52 -15.14 -21.64 -6.85
N ASP A 53 -15.36 -20.91 -7.94
CA ASP A 53 -14.32 -20.08 -8.55
C ASP A 53 -14.21 -18.75 -7.77
N TRP A 54 -13.09 -18.54 -7.09
CA TRP A 54 -12.84 -17.39 -6.21
C TRP A 54 -12.04 -16.26 -6.89
N ARG A 55 -11.82 -16.33 -8.20
CA ARG A 55 -10.99 -15.37 -8.94
C ARG A 55 -11.50 -13.95 -8.87
N ASP A 56 -12.80 -13.77 -9.11
CA ASP A 56 -13.42 -12.44 -9.15
C ASP A 56 -13.38 -11.79 -7.77
N ASP A 57 -13.66 -12.57 -6.72
CA ASP A 57 -13.58 -12.12 -5.33
C ASP A 57 -12.14 -11.76 -4.93
N ALA A 58 -11.15 -12.58 -5.33
CA ALA A 58 -9.74 -12.29 -5.09
C ALA A 58 -9.28 -11.02 -5.84
N ALA A 59 -9.69 -10.85 -7.10
CA ALA A 59 -9.40 -9.67 -7.89
C ALA A 59 -10.04 -8.41 -7.28
N ALA A 60 -11.24 -8.52 -6.72
CA ALA A 60 -11.89 -7.42 -6.01
C ALA A 60 -11.07 -6.96 -4.80
N ILE A 61 -10.49 -7.87 -4.02
CA ILE A 61 -9.61 -7.53 -2.89
C ILE A 61 -8.41 -6.71 -3.35
N PHE A 62 -7.72 -7.11 -4.42
CA PHE A 62 -6.57 -6.38 -4.94
C PHE A 62 -6.95 -5.01 -5.52
N ASN A 63 -8.11 -4.91 -6.17
CA ASN A 63 -8.63 -3.62 -6.64
C ASN A 63 -8.95 -2.66 -5.49
N ASN A 64 -9.49 -3.17 -4.38
CA ASN A 64 -9.77 -2.39 -3.18
C ASN A 64 -8.51 -1.84 -2.49
N LEU A 65 -7.34 -2.46 -2.70
CA LEU A 65 -6.06 -1.94 -2.22
C LEU A 65 -5.42 -0.98 -3.24
N ARG A 66 -5.51 -1.31 -4.54
CA ARG A 66 -4.87 -0.57 -5.62
C ARG A 66 -5.38 0.87 -5.75
N THR A 67 -6.69 1.06 -5.77
CA THR A 67 -7.32 2.38 -5.98
C THR A 67 -6.95 3.38 -4.87
N PRO A 68 -7.14 3.08 -3.57
CA PRO A 68 -6.77 4.01 -2.53
C PRO A 68 -5.25 4.21 -2.43
N ALA A 69 -4.43 3.19 -2.71
CA ALA A 69 -2.97 3.37 -2.76
C ALA A 69 -2.57 4.40 -3.82
N ALA A 70 -3.18 4.38 -5.01
CA ALA A 70 -2.91 5.37 -6.05
C ALA A 70 -3.35 6.79 -5.64
N LEU A 71 -4.49 6.93 -4.95
CA LEU A 71 -4.97 8.22 -4.43
C LEU A 71 -4.03 8.77 -3.35
N ILE A 72 -3.64 7.95 -2.37
CA ILE A 72 -2.72 8.36 -1.30
C ILE A 72 -1.34 8.66 -1.87
N GLY A 73 -0.85 7.84 -2.80
CA GLY A 73 0.44 8.07 -3.46
C GLY A 73 0.47 9.42 -4.19
N SER A 74 -0.57 9.77 -4.95
CA SER A 74 -0.64 11.06 -5.64
C SER A 74 -0.77 12.25 -4.67
N ALA A 75 -1.53 12.09 -3.58
CA ALA A 75 -1.60 13.10 -2.52
C ALA A 75 -0.27 13.28 -1.77
N ALA A 76 0.48 12.20 -1.55
CA ALA A 76 1.82 12.26 -0.97
C ALA A 76 2.80 12.99 -1.90
N PHE A 77 2.72 12.72 -3.21
CA PHE A 77 3.55 13.39 -4.21
C PHE A 77 3.29 14.90 -4.27
N SER A 78 2.02 15.33 -4.24
CA SER A 78 1.71 16.77 -4.18
C SER A 78 2.12 17.39 -2.84
N GLY A 79 1.97 16.65 -1.75
CA GLY A 79 2.43 17.03 -0.41
C GLY A 79 3.94 17.31 -0.35
N ALA A 80 4.76 16.54 -1.06
CA ALA A 80 6.21 16.68 -1.07
C ALA A 80 6.70 18.08 -1.48
N PHE A 81 5.95 18.78 -2.33
CA PHE A 81 6.29 20.11 -2.83
C PHE A 81 5.60 21.25 -2.07
N ALA A 82 4.75 20.93 -1.09
CA ALA A 82 4.00 21.96 -0.34
C ALA A 82 4.89 22.79 0.58
N LEU A 83 6.03 22.25 1.02
CA LEU A 83 6.99 22.90 1.92
C LEU A 83 8.34 23.01 1.22
N GLN A 84 8.71 24.21 0.81
CA GLN A 84 10.03 24.50 0.26
C GLN A 84 10.95 25.04 1.37
N PRO A 85 12.20 24.56 1.48
CA PRO A 85 13.14 25.06 2.47
C PRO A 85 13.52 26.51 2.15
N ALA A 86 13.37 27.41 3.10
CA ALA A 86 13.85 28.79 2.97
C ALA A 86 15.26 28.93 3.59
N GLU A 87 16.11 29.76 2.98
CA GLU A 87 17.47 30.01 3.50
C GLU A 87 17.47 30.65 4.89
N SER A 88 16.40 31.36 5.25
CA SER A 88 16.23 32.00 6.56
C SER A 88 15.72 31.05 7.65
N ASP A 89 15.48 29.77 7.36
CA ASP A 89 14.91 28.84 8.34
C ASP A 89 15.91 28.40 9.40
N SER A 90 15.46 28.31 10.65
CA SER A 90 16.25 27.72 11.73
C SER A 90 16.64 26.27 11.39
N PHE A 91 17.80 25.81 11.88
CA PHE A 91 18.30 24.46 11.63
C PHE A 91 17.25 23.36 11.94
N ALA A 92 16.52 23.50 13.04
CA ALA A 92 15.47 22.56 13.43
C ALA A 92 14.31 22.51 12.42
N ARG A 93 13.84 23.68 11.96
CA ARG A 93 12.80 23.76 10.93
C ARG A 93 13.27 23.18 9.60
N GLY A 94 14.50 23.51 9.18
CA GLY A 94 15.10 22.94 7.98
C GLY A 94 15.19 21.41 8.02
N LEU A 95 15.49 20.84 9.19
CA LEU A 95 15.50 19.39 9.39
C LEU A 95 14.09 18.79 9.28
N CYS A 96 13.06 19.44 9.86
CA CYS A 96 11.66 19.00 9.74
C CYS A 96 11.18 19.01 8.28
N VAL A 97 11.53 20.03 7.49
CA VAL A 97 11.19 20.10 6.06
C VAL A 97 11.85 18.96 5.27
N ARG A 98 13.11 18.64 5.57
CA ARG A 98 13.80 17.50 4.94
C ARG A 98 13.13 16.17 5.30
N PHE A 99 12.78 15.96 6.58
CA PHE A 99 12.05 14.77 7.00
C PHE A 99 10.67 14.66 6.36
N HIS A 100 9.96 15.78 6.22
CA HIS A 100 8.69 15.83 5.51
C HIS A 100 8.83 15.35 4.06
N MET A 101 9.83 15.84 3.33
CA MET A 101 10.12 15.36 1.96
C MET A 101 10.47 13.87 1.93
N MET A 102 11.30 13.39 2.86
CA MET A 102 11.66 11.97 2.94
C MET A 102 10.44 11.08 3.21
N LEU A 103 9.53 11.49 4.10
CA LEU A 103 8.29 10.77 4.39
C LEU A 103 7.33 10.79 3.21
N ALA A 104 7.20 11.92 2.52
CA ALA A 104 6.36 12.04 1.34
C ALA A 104 6.83 11.10 0.20
N VAL A 105 8.13 11.10 -0.10
CA VAL A 105 8.73 10.20 -1.10
C VAL A 105 8.64 8.74 -0.65
N GLY A 106 8.88 8.45 0.63
CA GLY A 106 8.71 7.11 1.19
C GLY A 106 7.29 6.58 1.02
N SER A 107 6.30 7.41 1.35
CA SER A 107 4.88 7.07 1.22
C SER A 107 4.50 6.82 -0.24
N LEU A 108 4.98 7.65 -1.16
CA LEU A 108 4.78 7.46 -2.59
C LEU A 108 5.34 6.12 -3.07
N CYS A 109 6.60 5.81 -2.72
CA CYS A 109 7.25 4.56 -3.11
C CYS A 109 6.51 3.33 -2.56
N ALA A 110 6.12 3.35 -1.28
CA ALA A 110 5.37 2.24 -0.67
C ALA A 110 4.02 2.02 -1.35
N ASN A 111 3.26 3.08 -1.62
CA ASN A 111 1.98 2.99 -2.32
C ASN A 111 2.15 2.54 -3.79
N LEU A 112 3.22 2.95 -4.47
CA LEU A 112 3.52 2.50 -5.83
C LEU A 112 3.80 0.98 -5.85
N VAL A 113 4.54 0.46 -4.87
CA VAL A 113 4.78 -0.97 -4.70
C VAL A 113 3.45 -1.72 -4.49
N THR A 114 2.54 -1.19 -3.67
CA THR A 114 1.19 -1.78 -3.51
C THR A 114 0.42 -1.83 -4.83
N VAL A 115 0.45 -0.76 -5.63
CA VAL A 115 -0.22 -0.72 -6.94
C VAL A 115 0.37 -1.77 -7.87
N ILE A 116 1.70 -1.84 -7.99
CA ILE A 116 2.41 -2.81 -8.84
C ILE A 116 2.10 -4.24 -8.37
N ALA A 117 2.27 -4.54 -7.09
CA ALA A 117 1.99 -5.86 -6.52
C ALA A 117 0.54 -6.29 -6.80
N SER A 118 -0.43 -5.39 -6.60
CA SER A 118 -1.85 -5.66 -6.88
C SER A 118 -2.10 -5.91 -8.38
N THR A 119 -1.47 -5.13 -9.27
CA THR A 119 -1.60 -5.37 -10.72
C THR A 119 -1.01 -6.72 -11.14
N THR A 120 0.17 -7.08 -10.62
CA THR A 120 0.78 -8.37 -10.92
C THR A 120 -0.03 -9.55 -10.38
N ALA A 121 -0.69 -9.39 -9.23
CA ALA A 121 -1.56 -10.42 -8.68
C ALA A 121 -2.82 -10.62 -9.55
N ILE A 122 -3.43 -9.53 -10.02
CA ILE A 122 -4.60 -9.58 -10.93
C ILE A 122 -4.21 -10.23 -12.27
N ASP A 123 -3.04 -9.88 -12.82
CA ASP A 123 -2.53 -10.48 -14.06
C ASP A 123 -2.31 -12.00 -13.89
N LYS A 124 -1.69 -12.42 -12.78
CA LYS A 124 -1.52 -13.83 -12.43
C LYS A 124 -2.86 -14.55 -12.21
N LEU A 125 -3.87 -13.89 -11.63
CA LEU A 125 -5.21 -14.44 -11.47
C LEU A 125 -5.88 -14.69 -12.83
N SER A 126 -5.66 -13.80 -13.80
CA SER A 126 -6.22 -13.92 -15.15
C SER A 126 -5.56 -15.02 -15.99
N THR A 127 -4.26 -15.29 -15.77
CA THR A 127 -3.47 -16.27 -16.52
C THR A 127 -3.43 -17.65 -15.88
N SER A 128 -3.74 -17.77 -14.58
CA SER A 128 -3.75 -19.05 -13.88
C SER A 128 -4.84 -19.98 -14.44
N PRO A 129 -4.57 -21.27 -14.70
CA PRO A 129 -5.60 -22.23 -15.10
C PRO A 129 -6.59 -22.50 -13.96
N SER A 130 -7.89 -22.53 -14.26
CA SER A 130 -8.98 -22.72 -13.27
C SER A 130 -8.93 -24.10 -12.63
N ALA A 131 -8.21 -24.27 -11.51
CA ALA A 131 -8.14 -25.58 -10.84
C ALA A 131 -7.71 -25.60 -9.36
N SER A 132 -7.84 -24.52 -8.59
CA SER A 132 -7.70 -24.64 -7.13
C SER A 132 -9.07 -24.97 -6.53
N THR A 133 -9.29 -26.24 -6.23
CA THR A 133 -10.42 -26.81 -5.46
C THR A 133 -10.38 -26.31 -4.01
N CYS A 134 -10.42 -24.99 -3.79
CA CYS A 134 -10.40 -24.40 -2.45
C CYS A 134 -11.83 -24.16 -1.98
N VAL A 135 -12.12 -24.57 -0.75
CA VAL A 135 -13.44 -24.36 -0.12
C VAL A 135 -13.60 -22.91 0.34
N GLN A 136 -12.48 -22.23 0.64
CA GLN A 136 -12.47 -20.86 1.17
C GLN A 136 -11.54 -19.95 0.35
N LEU A 137 -11.93 -18.68 0.22
CA LEU A 137 -11.15 -17.62 -0.40
C LEU A 137 -9.79 -17.41 0.29
N THR A 138 -9.73 -17.53 1.62
CA THR A 138 -8.50 -17.38 2.41
C THR A 138 -7.46 -18.46 2.08
N GLU A 139 -7.91 -19.69 1.84
CA GLU A 139 -7.08 -20.82 1.43
C GLU A 139 -6.56 -20.64 0.01
N PHE A 140 -7.43 -20.16 -0.90
CA PHE A 140 -7.04 -19.79 -2.26
C PHE A 140 -5.94 -18.72 -2.28
N MET A 141 -6.11 -17.66 -1.48
CA MET A 141 -5.13 -16.57 -1.38
C MET A 141 -3.80 -17.04 -0.77
N ASN A 142 -3.84 -17.94 0.23
CA ASN A 142 -2.63 -18.44 0.89
C ASN A 142 -1.83 -19.46 0.05
N SER A 143 -2.46 -20.15 -0.89
CA SER A 143 -1.80 -21.19 -1.69
C SER A 143 -1.06 -20.61 -2.90
N GLY A 144 -1.68 -19.67 -3.64
CA GLY A 144 -1.11 -19.13 -4.88
C GLY A 144 -0.56 -17.71 -4.80
N PHE A 145 -1.07 -16.89 -3.87
CA PHE A 145 -0.89 -15.42 -3.89
C PHE A 145 -0.43 -14.85 -2.55
N LYS A 146 0.11 -15.70 -1.67
CA LYS A 146 0.49 -15.30 -0.31
C LYS A 146 1.50 -14.16 -0.31
N MET A 147 2.48 -14.22 -1.22
CA MET A 147 3.55 -13.23 -1.28
C MET A 147 3.05 -11.88 -1.77
N GLU A 148 2.25 -11.87 -2.83
CA GLU A 148 1.66 -10.66 -3.41
C GLU A 148 0.67 -10.02 -2.45
N TYR A 149 -0.16 -10.82 -1.78
CA TYR A 149 -1.13 -10.34 -0.81
C TYR A 149 -0.45 -9.68 0.40
N VAL A 150 0.55 -10.36 0.99
CA VAL A 150 1.29 -9.81 2.13
C VAL A 150 2.07 -8.57 1.71
N ALA A 151 2.72 -8.58 0.55
CA ALA A 151 3.47 -7.43 0.05
C ALA A 151 2.55 -6.23 -0.20
N ALA A 152 1.42 -6.40 -0.89
CA ALA A 152 0.49 -5.31 -1.18
C ALA A 152 -0.07 -4.69 0.12
N ARG A 153 -0.49 -5.53 1.07
CA ARG A 153 -1.11 -5.08 2.32
C ARG A 153 -0.12 -4.41 3.28
N THR A 154 1.07 -4.96 3.43
CA THR A 154 2.11 -4.38 4.30
C THR A 154 2.61 -3.03 3.78
N ASN A 155 2.90 -2.94 2.49
CA ASN A 155 3.32 -1.68 1.87
C ASN A 155 2.21 -0.62 1.89
N PHE A 156 0.94 -1.02 1.77
CA PHE A 156 -0.18 -0.09 1.85
C PHE A 156 -0.28 0.56 3.24
N ILE A 157 -0.22 -0.26 4.30
CA ILE A 157 -0.26 0.23 5.68
C ILE A 157 0.96 1.09 5.98
N LEU A 158 2.14 0.69 5.50
CA LEU A 158 3.38 1.45 5.66
C LEU A 158 3.29 2.83 4.97
N GLY A 159 2.80 2.86 3.73
CA GLY A 159 2.60 4.09 2.97
C GLY A 159 1.57 5.01 3.61
N LEU A 160 0.47 4.45 4.15
CA LEU A 160 -0.54 5.20 4.88
C LEU A 160 0.02 5.82 6.17
N LEU A 161 0.82 5.07 6.93
CA LEU A 161 1.45 5.57 8.16
C LEU A 161 2.40 6.73 7.87
N GLN A 162 3.22 6.61 6.81
CA GLN A 162 4.12 7.68 6.37
C GLN A 162 3.36 8.91 5.88
N PHE A 163 2.22 8.71 5.20
CA PHE A 163 1.36 9.81 4.76
C PHE A 163 0.78 10.59 5.95
N VAL A 164 0.26 9.90 6.97
CA VAL A 164 -0.26 10.54 8.19
C VAL A 164 0.85 11.30 8.93
N ALA A 165 2.04 10.71 9.05
CA ALA A 165 3.20 11.38 9.65
C ALA A 165 3.60 12.65 8.87
N MET A 166 3.61 12.58 7.54
CA MET A 166 3.87 13.72 6.66
C MET A 166 2.86 14.86 6.88
N VAL A 167 1.56 14.55 6.96
CA VAL A 167 0.51 15.54 7.26
C VAL A 167 0.68 16.13 8.65
N GLY A 168 1.05 15.31 9.65
CA GLY A 168 1.33 15.77 11.00
C GLY A 168 2.48 16.78 11.07
N ILE A 169 3.59 16.52 10.37
CA ILE A 169 4.71 17.48 10.29
C ILE A 169 4.29 18.77 9.59
N ARG A 170 3.45 18.69 8.55
CA ARG A 170 2.96 19.89 7.89
C ARG A 170 2.11 20.74 8.83
N ALA A 171 1.14 20.14 9.50
CA ALA A 171 0.33 20.81 10.50
C ALA A 171 1.21 21.42 11.61
N TRP A 172 2.21 20.68 12.06
CA TRP A 172 3.19 21.14 13.04
C TRP A 172 3.89 22.44 12.63
N ILE A 173 4.40 22.51 11.39
CA ILE A 173 5.10 23.69 10.87
C ILE A 173 4.16 24.89 10.74
N GLU A 174 2.90 24.67 10.35
CA GLU A 174 1.90 25.74 10.21
C GLU A 174 1.46 26.30 11.59
N PHE A 175 1.31 25.45 12.60
CA PHE A 175 0.91 25.84 13.97
C PHE A 175 2.06 26.38 14.83
N GLU A 176 3.30 26.33 14.36
CA GLU A 176 4.45 26.86 15.09
C GLU A 176 4.39 28.40 15.28
N SER A 177 3.46 29.07 14.59
CA SER A 177 3.14 30.47 14.83
C SER A 177 2.33 30.68 16.12
N THR A 178 3.05 31.09 17.17
CA THR A 178 2.58 31.75 18.40
C THR A 178 2.11 30.85 19.59
N ARG A 179 2.94 30.82 20.65
CA ARG A 179 2.61 30.60 22.09
C ARG A 179 2.55 29.19 22.71
N PHE A 180 2.65 28.08 21.99
CA PHE A 180 2.54 26.72 22.61
C PHE A 180 3.87 25.97 22.84
N SER A 181 4.81 26.58 23.58
CA SER A 181 6.17 26.04 23.76
C SER A 181 6.29 24.75 24.58
N LYS A 182 5.30 24.36 25.39
CA LYS A 182 5.41 23.20 26.31
C LYS A 182 4.74 21.91 25.81
N ALA A 183 3.72 21.99 24.95
CA ALA A 183 3.19 20.82 24.23
C ALA A 183 4.16 20.30 23.14
N ARG A 184 5.28 21.02 22.97
CA ARG A 184 6.21 20.96 21.84
C ARG A 184 7.15 19.75 21.82
N GLN A 185 7.31 19.06 22.93
CA GLN A 185 8.24 17.92 23.03
C GLN A 185 7.59 16.57 22.72
N MET A 186 6.26 16.43 22.88
CA MET A 186 5.59 15.15 22.66
C MET A 186 5.42 14.81 21.18
N ASP A 187 5.12 15.80 20.32
CA ASP A 187 4.91 15.55 18.89
C ASP A 187 6.22 15.22 18.14
N VAL A 188 7.33 15.85 18.51
CA VAL A 188 8.65 15.54 17.89
C VAL A 188 9.07 14.11 18.22
N ALA A 189 8.83 13.64 19.45
CA ALA A 189 9.11 12.27 19.86
C ALA A 189 8.23 11.25 19.11
N LEU A 190 6.96 11.58 18.86
CA LEU A 190 6.06 10.74 18.08
C LEU A 190 6.51 10.61 16.62
N VAL A 191 6.88 11.72 15.99
CA VAL A 191 7.39 11.71 14.60
C VAL A 191 8.69 10.91 14.51
N PHE A 192 9.60 11.06 15.48
CA PHE A 192 10.83 10.27 15.55
C PHE A 192 10.55 8.79 15.81
N ALA A 193 9.58 8.45 16.66
CA ALA A 193 9.18 7.08 16.92
C ALA A 193 8.55 6.43 15.68
N VAL A 194 7.70 7.16 14.94
CA VAL A 194 7.12 6.67 13.68
C VAL A 194 8.22 6.50 12.62
N GLY A 195 9.16 7.44 12.53
CA GLY A 195 10.34 7.35 11.65
C GLY A 195 11.21 6.12 11.98
N ALA A 196 11.56 5.94 13.25
CA ALA A 196 12.34 4.79 13.74
C ALA A 196 11.58 3.47 13.55
N PHE A 197 10.26 3.47 13.72
CA PHE A 197 9.41 2.31 13.46
C PHE A 197 9.35 1.98 11.97
N THR A 198 9.25 2.97 11.09
CA THR A 198 9.32 2.74 9.63
C THR A 198 10.69 2.22 9.21
N ILE A 199 11.79 2.75 9.75
CA ILE A 199 13.14 2.23 9.47
C ILE A 199 13.28 0.80 9.99
N SER A 200 12.80 0.51 11.20
CA SER A 200 12.81 -0.85 11.77
C SER A 200 11.94 -1.82 10.97
N ALA A 201 10.78 -1.36 10.47
CA ALA A 201 9.90 -2.17 9.62
C ALA A 201 10.53 -2.45 8.25
N ILE A 202 11.25 -1.48 7.67
CA ILE A 202 12.03 -1.70 6.43
C ILE A 202 13.14 -2.71 6.67
N LEU A 203 13.87 -2.60 7.79
CA LEU A 203 14.92 -3.57 8.14
C LEU A 203 14.37 -4.97 8.46
N LEU A 204 13.18 -5.07 9.05
CA LEU A 204 12.48 -6.34 9.23
C LEU A 204 12.02 -6.92 7.89
N LEU A 205 11.56 -6.08 6.96
CA LEU A 205 11.26 -6.49 5.59
C LEU A 205 12.53 -6.96 4.86
N ASP A 206 13.69 -6.35 5.10
CA ASP A 206 14.97 -6.87 4.61
C ASP A 206 15.33 -8.24 5.22
N GLY A 207 14.95 -8.48 6.48
CA GLY A 207 15.00 -9.81 7.10
C GLY A 207 14.08 -10.82 6.42
N VAL A 208 12.89 -10.41 6.00
CA VAL A 208 11.97 -11.22 5.18
C VAL A 208 12.49 -11.40 3.76
N ILE A 209 13.22 -10.42 3.20
CA ILE A 209 13.96 -10.56 1.93
C ILE A 209 15.16 -11.51 2.10
N GLY A 210 15.70 -11.68 3.31
CA GLY A 210 16.59 -12.77 3.66
C GLY A 210 15.97 -14.15 3.40
N ILE A 211 14.66 -14.30 3.66
CA ILE A 211 13.88 -15.49 3.27
C ILE A 211 13.68 -15.53 1.73
N SER A 212 13.62 -14.37 1.08
CA SER A 212 13.56 -14.25 -0.40
C SER A 212 14.89 -14.55 -1.13
N LYS A 213 16.04 -14.65 -0.46
CA LYS A 213 17.24 -15.23 -1.09
C LYS A 213 17.01 -16.68 -1.52
N GLY A 214 16.14 -17.42 -0.82
CA GLY A 214 15.64 -18.72 -1.30
C GLY A 214 14.72 -18.61 -2.53
N TYR A 215 14.03 -17.48 -2.70
CA TYR A 215 13.21 -17.18 -3.87
C TYR A 215 14.00 -16.63 -5.06
N ARG A 216 15.12 -15.94 -4.88
CA ARG A 216 16.01 -15.54 -6.00
C ARG A 216 16.54 -16.76 -6.74
N THR A 217 16.78 -17.87 -6.06
CA THR A 217 17.12 -19.16 -6.68
C THR A 217 15.94 -19.77 -7.44
N ALA A 218 14.70 -19.56 -6.98
CA ALA A 218 13.47 -20.05 -7.65
C ALA A 218 13.00 -19.15 -8.81
N VAL A 219 13.25 -17.85 -8.74
CA VAL A 219 12.93 -16.87 -9.80
C VAL A 219 14.04 -16.83 -10.86
N ALA A 220 15.30 -17.11 -10.50
CA ALA A 220 16.35 -17.36 -11.48
C ALA A 220 16.07 -18.60 -12.34
N SER A 221 15.31 -19.58 -11.84
CA SER A 221 14.79 -20.71 -12.64
C SER A 221 13.45 -20.41 -13.33
N PHE A 222 12.75 -19.33 -12.96
CA PHE A 222 11.56 -18.81 -13.64
C PHE A 222 11.89 -17.67 -14.63
N GLN A 223 13.11 -17.67 -15.16
CA GLN A 223 13.54 -16.76 -16.23
C GLN A 223 12.70 -17.04 -17.49
N LEU A 224 11.69 -16.20 -17.72
CA LEU A 224 10.84 -16.24 -18.90
C LEU A 224 11.71 -16.22 -20.18
N PRO A 225 11.53 -17.15 -21.13
CA PRO A 225 12.29 -17.22 -22.37
C PRO A 225 12.09 -16.02 -23.33
N PHE A 226 11.30 -15.02 -22.94
CA PHE A 226 10.86 -13.94 -23.81
C PHE A 226 11.84 -12.76 -23.95
N PHE A 227 12.77 -12.56 -23.00
CA PHE A 227 13.69 -11.40 -23.00
C PHE A 227 15.16 -11.73 -23.31
N ARG A 228 15.42 -12.87 -23.97
CA ARG A 228 16.78 -13.32 -24.29
C ARG A 228 17.17 -13.13 -25.76
N LYS A 229 16.65 -12.11 -26.45
CA LYS A 229 17.32 -11.62 -27.66
C LYS A 229 18.23 -10.46 -27.26
N PRO A 230 19.56 -10.66 -27.19
CA PRO A 230 20.47 -9.53 -27.07
C PRO A 230 20.22 -8.60 -28.25
N ILE A 231 19.98 -7.32 -27.96
CA ILE A 231 19.93 -6.28 -28.98
C ILE A 231 21.36 -6.17 -29.53
N ASP A 232 21.54 -6.61 -30.77
CA ASP A 232 22.81 -6.56 -31.45
C ASP A 232 23.06 -5.15 -31.98
N TRP A 233 23.77 -4.35 -31.19
CA TRP A 233 24.13 -2.97 -31.52
C TRP A 233 25.18 -2.88 -32.63
N SER A 234 25.75 -4.00 -33.09
CA SER A 234 26.77 -3.98 -34.15
C SER A 234 26.21 -3.62 -35.54
N ALA A 235 24.88 -3.64 -35.71
CA ALA A 235 24.22 -3.30 -36.96
C ALA A 235 23.89 -1.80 -37.14
N VAL A 236 24.07 -0.95 -36.11
CA VAL A 236 23.57 0.45 -36.11
C VAL A 236 24.59 1.47 -36.67
N GLY A 237 25.74 1.04 -37.20
CA GLY A 237 26.84 1.94 -37.55
C GLY A 237 27.45 1.81 -38.95
N LYS A 238 26.75 1.23 -39.94
CA LYS A 238 27.29 1.03 -41.31
C LYS A 238 26.33 1.46 -42.41
N GLU A 239 25.77 2.66 -42.29
CA GLU A 239 25.23 3.38 -43.44
C GLU A 239 25.94 4.74 -43.53
N GLU A 240 27.12 4.72 -44.14
CA GLU A 240 27.72 5.85 -44.89
C GLU A 240 28.00 5.37 -46.31
#